data_AF-A0A7W6L7L8-F1
#
_entry.id   AF-A0A7W6L7L8-F1
#
_cell.length_a   1.000
_cell.length_b   1.000
_cell.length_c   1.000
_cell.angle_alpha   90.00
_cell.angle_beta   90.00
_cell.angle_gamma   90.00
#
_symmetry.space_group_name_H-M   'P 1'
#
loop_
_entity.id
_entity.type
_entity.pdbx_description
1 polymer ?
#
loop_
_entity_poly.entity_id
_entity_poly.type
_entity_poly.pdbx_seq_one_letter_code
_entity_poly.pdbx_strand_id
1 'polypeptide(L)'
;MQSERPAGVPAGTIQIDPERGFGPHLSDAFLDMYGEDSVFVTAAVDLLTWQFVAVLIKAEKLAADFVAVHYGPPEMRNALDAFLKVLSGRGLEKPHTLLMRSATGHEQPQAFQAAAVALLGYAVVTRWLQLLEQQDYAGMTLLLAVQ
;
A
#
# COMPACT_ATOMS: atom_id res chain seq x y z
N MET A 1 8.56 29.15 14.87
CA MET A 1 9.73 28.31 14.53
C MET A 1 9.56 27.85 13.10
N GLN A 2 10.32 28.43 12.17
CA GLN A 2 10.33 28.01 10.77
C GLN A 2 11.26 26.81 10.66
N SER A 3 10.73 25.64 10.35
CA SER A 3 11.53 24.46 10.05
C SER A 3 12.25 24.71 8.71
N GLU A 4 13.56 24.91 8.77
CA GLU A 4 14.42 24.94 7.59
C GLU A 4 14.23 23.62 6.83
N ARG A 5 13.65 23.68 5.63
CA ARG A 5 13.67 22.53 4.72
C ARG A 5 15.14 22.26 4.38
N PRO A 6 15.69 21.06 4.63
CA PRO A 6 17.05 20.76 4.24
C PRO A 6 17.22 20.98 2.74
N ALA A 7 18.32 21.65 2.35
CA ALA A 7 18.64 21.87 0.95
C ALA A 7 18.75 20.50 0.23
N GLY A 8 18.03 20.33 -0.88
CA GLY A 8 18.13 19.14 -1.74
C GLY A 8 17.00 18.11 -1.61
N VAL A 9 15.87 18.43 -0.97
CA VAL A 9 14.67 17.56 -1.01
C VAL A 9 14.21 17.40 -2.47
N PRO A 10 14.22 16.19 -3.06
CA PRO A 10 13.79 15.97 -4.44
C PRO A 10 12.37 16.49 -4.68
N ALA A 11 12.12 17.02 -5.87
CA ALA A 11 10.77 17.44 -6.26
C ALA A 11 9.78 16.27 -6.09
N GLY A 12 8.64 16.54 -5.45
CA GLY A 12 7.64 15.52 -5.12
C GLY A 12 7.88 14.77 -3.80
N THR A 13 8.87 15.14 -2.99
CA THR A 13 8.99 14.50 -1.66
C THR A 13 7.78 14.84 -0.78
N ILE A 14 7.10 13.81 -0.27
CA ILE A 14 6.05 13.92 0.74
C ILE A 14 6.64 13.83 2.15
N GLN A 15 6.11 14.63 3.08
CA GLN A 15 6.44 14.51 4.50
C GLN A 15 5.35 13.72 5.20
N ILE A 16 5.71 12.54 5.71
CA ILE A 16 4.79 11.63 6.38
C ILE A 16 5.00 11.76 7.89
N ASP A 17 3.93 12.09 8.60
CA ASP A 17 3.86 12.03 10.06
C ASP A 17 3.64 10.57 10.49
N PRO A 18 4.55 9.95 11.26
CA PRO A 18 4.40 8.56 11.71
C PRO A 18 3.11 8.29 12.51
N GLU A 19 2.56 9.30 13.19
CA GLU A 19 1.32 9.16 13.97
C GLU A 19 0.07 9.19 13.08
N ARG A 20 0.17 9.80 11.90
CA ARG A 20 -0.95 9.92 10.93
C ARG A 20 -0.85 8.95 9.76
N GLY A 21 0.33 8.42 9.50
CA GLY A 21 0.59 7.48 8.43
C GLY A 21 0.35 8.06 7.04
N PHE A 22 0.03 7.18 6.09
CA PHE A 22 -0.17 7.54 4.68
C PHE A 22 -1.57 8.06 4.33
N GLY A 23 -2.55 7.92 5.22
CA GLY A 23 -3.95 8.28 4.93
C GLY A 23 -4.11 9.69 4.36
N PRO A 24 -3.55 10.74 5.00
CA PRO A 24 -3.63 12.12 4.50
C PRO A 24 -2.86 12.41 3.20
N HIS A 25 -2.10 11.44 2.69
CA HIS A 25 -1.22 11.59 1.52
C HIS A 25 -1.70 10.79 0.31
N LEU A 26 -2.82 10.09 0.42
CA LEU A 26 -3.48 9.49 -0.73
C LEU A 26 -3.93 10.59 -1.69
N SER A 27 -3.70 10.38 -2.98
CA SER A 27 -4.17 11.30 -4.02
C SER A 27 -5.67 11.12 -4.27
N ASP A 28 -6.37 12.22 -4.54
CA ASP A 28 -7.79 12.20 -4.90
C ASP A 28 -8.07 11.25 -6.06
N ALA A 29 -7.20 11.21 -7.08
CA ALA A 29 -7.35 10.31 -8.23
C ALA A 29 -7.30 8.82 -7.85
N PHE A 30 -6.53 8.46 -6.80
CA PHE A 30 -6.51 7.09 -6.30
C PHE A 30 -7.77 6.78 -5.50
N LEU A 31 -8.23 7.72 -4.67
CA LEU A 31 -9.49 7.61 -3.93
C LEU A 31 -10.70 7.51 -4.87
N ASP A 32 -10.75 8.34 -5.92
CA ASP A 32 -11.80 8.32 -6.95
C ASP A 32 -11.84 7.00 -7.72
N MET A 33 -10.67 6.40 -7.96
CA MET A 33 -10.58 5.15 -8.73
C MET A 33 -11.09 3.94 -7.95
N TYR A 34 -10.70 3.80 -6.68
CA TYR A 34 -11.01 2.61 -5.88
C TYR A 34 -12.21 2.82 -4.94
N GLY A 35 -12.52 4.07 -4.59
CA GLY A 35 -13.52 4.48 -3.60
C GLY A 35 -12.89 4.83 -2.25
N GLU A 36 -13.32 5.93 -1.63
CA GLU A 36 -12.82 6.36 -0.31
C GLU A 36 -13.04 5.30 0.78
N ASP A 37 -14.16 4.59 0.74
CA ASP A 37 -14.53 3.54 1.69
C ASP A 37 -14.02 2.14 1.28
N SER A 38 -13.13 2.06 0.28
CA SER A 38 -12.60 0.78 -0.21
C SER A 38 -11.74 0.06 0.83
N VAL A 39 -11.94 -1.25 0.92
CA VAL A 39 -11.09 -2.14 1.72
C VAL A 39 -9.67 -2.16 1.15
N PHE A 40 -9.51 -2.13 -0.17
CA PHE A 40 -8.20 -2.01 -0.82
C PHE A 40 -7.47 -0.71 -0.46
N VAL A 41 -8.17 0.43 -0.47
CA VAL A 41 -7.59 1.72 -0.04
C VAL A 41 -7.14 1.66 1.42
N THR A 42 -8.00 1.14 2.30
CA THR A 42 -7.68 0.96 3.72
C THR A 42 -6.45 0.06 3.92
N ALA A 43 -6.42 -1.09 3.23
CA ALA A 43 -5.30 -2.02 3.28
C ALA A 43 -3.99 -1.39 2.78
N ALA A 44 -4.06 -0.55 1.74
CA ALA A 44 -2.90 0.17 1.21
C ALA A 44 -2.36 1.18 2.22
N VAL A 45 -3.21 1.96 2.87
CA VAL A 45 -2.80 2.90 3.93
C VAL A 45 -2.12 2.17 5.07
N ASP A 46 -2.76 1.12 5.60
CA ASP A 46 -2.25 0.35 6.73
C ASP A 46 -0.91 -0.31 6.39
N LEU A 47 -0.77 -0.84 5.18
CA LEU A 47 0.45 -1.50 4.74
C LEU A 47 1.60 -0.51 4.59
N LEU A 48 1.38 0.60 3.89
CA LEU A 48 2.40 1.62 3.66
C LEU A 48 2.83 2.27 4.98
N THR A 49 1.87 2.56 5.86
CA THR A 49 2.14 3.12 7.20
C THR A 49 2.95 2.15 8.04
N TRP A 50 2.54 0.87 8.09
CA TRP A 50 3.26 -0.16 8.83
C TRP A 50 4.71 -0.32 8.33
N GLN A 51 4.93 -0.33 7.01
CA GLN A 51 6.28 -0.42 6.45
C GLN A 51 7.15 0.80 6.76
N PHE A 52 6.58 2.00 6.65
CA PHE A 52 7.28 3.23 6.98
C PHE A 52 7.71 3.27 8.44
N VAL A 53 6.79 2.95 9.36
CA VAL A 53 7.08 2.84 10.79
C VAL A 53 8.15 1.78 11.05
N ALA A 54 8.07 0.60 10.42
CA ALA A 54 9.07 -0.45 10.58
C ALA A 54 10.48 0.01 10.13
N VAL A 55 10.58 0.79 9.06
CA VAL A 55 11.84 1.40 8.61
C VAL A 55 12.37 2.40 9.64
N LEU A 56 11.49 3.26 10.19
CA LEU A 56 11.89 4.24 11.20
C LEU A 56 12.34 3.60 12.51
N ILE A 57 11.67 2.54 12.97
CA ILE A 57 12.09 1.76 14.14
C ILE A 57 13.47 1.14 13.87
N LYS A 58 13.66 0.50 12.71
CA LYS A 58 14.95 -0.09 12.33
C LYS A 58 16.08 0.94 12.24
N ALA A 59 15.75 2.18 11.89
CA ALA A 59 16.68 3.30 11.82
C ALA A 59 16.83 4.06 13.16
N GLU A 60 16.27 3.53 14.26
CA GLU A 60 16.30 4.12 15.61
C GLU A 60 15.71 5.55 15.66
N LYS A 61 14.75 5.83 14.77
CA LYS A 61 14.01 7.11 14.72
C LYS A 61 12.69 7.08 15.50
N LEU A 62 12.21 5.89 15.81
CA LEU A 62 11.04 5.64 16.67
C LEU A 62 11.39 4.59 17.71
N ALA A 63 10.65 4.59 18.81
CA ALA A 63 10.78 3.57 19.85
C ALA A 63 10.37 2.19 19.32
N ALA A 64 10.99 1.13 19.84
CA ALA A 64 10.75 -0.25 19.37
C ALA A 64 9.32 -0.75 19.64
N ASP A 65 8.63 -0.14 20.61
CA ASP A 65 7.25 -0.40 20.99
C ASP A 65 6.25 0.57 20.33
N PHE A 66 6.69 1.44 19.42
CA PHE A 66 5.81 2.34 18.69
C PHE A 66 4.81 1.52 17.85
N VAL A 67 3.53 1.80 18.04
CA VAL A 67 2.44 1.14 17.32
C VAL A 67 1.98 2.06 16.19
N ALA A 68 2.12 1.58 14.96
CA ALA A 68 1.61 2.27 13.78
C ALA A 68 0.09 2.45 13.85
N VAL A 69 -0.41 3.61 13.41
CA VAL A 69 -1.84 3.77 13.16
C VAL A 69 -2.29 2.75 12.11
N HIS A 70 -3.45 2.13 12.35
CA HIS A 70 -4.10 1.24 11.41
C HIS A 70 -5.61 1.45 11.49
N TYR A 71 -6.29 1.29 10.36
CA TYR A 71 -7.72 1.56 10.21
C TYR A 71 -8.52 0.27 10.03
N GLY A 72 -7.95 -0.74 9.38
CA GLY A 72 -8.55 -2.05 9.21
C GLY A 72 -8.06 -3.10 10.23
N PRO A 73 -8.72 -4.27 10.27
CA PRO A 73 -8.17 -5.44 10.93
C PRO A 73 -6.86 -5.91 10.26
N PRO A 74 -5.92 -6.54 11.01
CA PRO A 74 -4.63 -6.97 10.48
C PRO A 74 -4.70 -7.82 9.21
N GLU A 75 -5.77 -8.61 9.05
CA GLU A 75 -6.05 -9.48 7.92
C GLU A 75 -6.11 -8.72 6.58
N MET A 76 -6.67 -7.49 6.56
CA MET A 76 -6.72 -6.66 5.34
C MET A 76 -5.32 -6.34 4.82
N ARG A 77 -4.49 -5.78 5.71
CA ARG A 77 -3.10 -5.45 5.40
C ARG A 77 -2.31 -6.70 5.01
N ASN A 78 -2.48 -7.79 5.77
CA ASN A 78 -1.75 -9.03 5.53
C ASN A 78 -2.13 -9.66 4.18
N ALA A 79 -3.40 -9.55 3.76
CA ALA A 79 -3.87 -10.01 2.47
C ALA A 79 -3.21 -9.23 1.32
N LEU A 80 -3.13 -7.90 1.42
CA LEU A 80 -2.42 -7.08 0.45
C LEU A 80 -0.91 -7.38 0.44
N ASP A 81 -0.28 -7.52 1.59
CA ASP A 81 1.15 -7.87 1.66
C ASP A 81 1.45 -9.25 1.03
N ALA A 82 0.57 -10.23 1.22
CA ALA A 82 0.66 -11.52 0.57
C ALA A 82 0.57 -11.40 -0.96
N PHE A 83 -0.37 -10.58 -1.46
CA PHE A 83 -0.50 -10.30 -2.88
C PHE A 83 0.78 -9.65 -3.47
N LEU A 84 1.35 -8.65 -2.79
CA LEU A 84 2.60 -8.02 -3.22
C LEU A 84 3.77 -9.00 -3.23
N LYS A 85 3.85 -9.93 -2.27
CA LYS A 85 4.85 -11.01 -2.28
C LYS A 85 4.70 -11.92 -3.49
N VAL A 86 3.48 -12.28 -3.87
CA VAL A 86 3.22 -13.05 -5.09
C VAL A 86 3.69 -12.28 -6.32
N LEU A 87 3.35 -10.99 -6.44
CA LEU A 87 3.82 -10.15 -7.55
C LEU A 87 5.34 -10.10 -7.62
N SER A 88 6.01 -9.95 -6.47
CA SER A 88 7.48 -9.98 -6.41
C SER A 88 8.05 -11.33 -6.87
N GLY A 89 7.46 -12.44 -6.41
CA GLY A 89 7.83 -13.79 -6.85
C GLY A 89 7.59 -14.04 -8.34
N ARG A 90 6.70 -13.25 -8.97
CA ARG A 90 6.41 -13.27 -10.42
C ARG A 90 7.24 -12.26 -11.22
N GLY A 91 8.19 -11.58 -10.59
CA GLY A 91 9.14 -10.69 -11.27
C GLY A 91 8.80 -9.20 -11.21
N LEU A 92 7.80 -8.77 -10.43
CA LEU A 92 7.60 -7.35 -10.17
C LEU A 92 8.66 -6.83 -9.21
N GLU A 93 9.54 -5.95 -9.68
CA GLU A 93 10.50 -5.29 -8.81
C GLU A 93 9.82 -4.27 -7.90
N LYS A 94 10.06 -4.38 -6.59
CA LYS A 94 9.61 -3.42 -5.55
C LYS A 94 8.10 -3.09 -5.63
N PRO A 95 7.22 -4.10 -5.49
CA PRO A 95 5.77 -3.91 -5.64
C PRO A 95 5.18 -2.91 -4.63
N HIS A 96 5.70 -2.86 -3.39
CA HIS A 96 5.30 -1.86 -2.39
C HIS A 96 5.61 -0.43 -2.83
N THR A 97 6.73 -0.20 -3.51
CA THR A 97 7.09 1.13 -4.05
C THR A 97 6.15 1.55 -5.18
N LEU A 98 5.76 0.61 -6.05
CA LEU A 98 4.80 0.89 -7.12
C LEU A 98 3.41 1.23 -6.56
N LEU A 99 2.95 0.46 -5.57
CA LEU A 99 1.71 0.75 -4.84
C LEU A 99 1.77 2.15 -4.22
N MET A 100 2.85 2.47 -3.48
CA MET A 100 3.05 3.78 -2.87
C MET A 100 2.96 4.91 -3.90
N ARG A 101 3.65 4.79 -5.03
CA ARG A 101 3.66 5.82 -6.08
C ARG A 101 2.31 6.00 -6.75
N SER A 102 1.57 4.92 -6.97
CA SER A 102 0.19 4.98 -7.49
C SER A 102 -0.75 5.64 -6.47
N ALA A 103 -0.62 5.27 -5.20
CA ALA A 103 -1.44 5.77 -4.09
C ALA A 103 -1.23 7.28 -3.85
N THR A 104 0.01 7.76 -3.95
CA THR A 104 0.41 9.14 -3.64
C THR A 104 0.44 10.07 -4.86
N GLY A 105 -0.02 9.61 -6.04
CA GLY A 105 -0.12 10.43 -7.26
C GLY A 105 1.20 10.68 -8.00
N HIS A 106 2.27 9.95 -7.65
CA HIS A 106 3.54 9.98 -8.38
C HIS A 106 3.53 9.15 -9.67
N GLU A 107 2.58 8.23 -9.77
CA GLU A 107 2.20 7.52 -10.98
C GLU A 107 0.69 7.59 -11.16
N GLN A 108 0.22 7.16 -12.34
CA GLN A 108 -1.20 7.02 -12.60
C GLN A 108 -1.83 6.05 -11.57
N PRO A 109 -3.04 6.32 -11.06
CA PRO A 109 -3.65 5.51 -9.99
C PRO A 109 -3.85 4.03 -10.40
N GLN A 110 -4.00 3.77 -11.70
CA GLN A 110 -4.11 2.42 -12.26
C GLN A 110 -2.76 1.70 -12.49
N ALA A 111 -1.62 2.35 -12.30
CA ALA A 111 -0.31 1.77 -12.66
C ALA A 111 -0.02 0.47 -11.90
N PHE A 112 -0.31 0.45 -10.59
CA PHE A 112 -0.20 -0.76 -9.78
C PHE A 112 -1.10 -1.90 -10.28
N GLN A 113 -2.39 -1.62 -10.51
CA GLN A 113 -3.34 -2.64 -10.99
C GLN A 113 -2.94 -3.16 -12.38
N ALA A 114 -2.50 -2.28 -13.28
CA ALA A 114 -2.04 -2.66 -14.62
C ALA A 114 -0.82 -3.59 -14.56
N ALA A 115 0.16 -3.30 -13.69
CA ALA A 115 1.33 -4.16 -13.49
C ALA A 115 0.93 -5.53 -12.92
N ALA A 116 0.01 -5.55 -11.94
CA ALA A 116 -0.50 -6.80 -11.40
C ALA A 116 -1.24 -7.64 -12.47
N VAL A 117 -2.06 -6.99 -13.29
CA VAL A 117 -2.80 -7.63 -14.40
C VAL A 117 -1.86 -8.20 -15.44
N ALA A 118 -0.76 -7.50 -15.77
CA ALA A 118 0.22 -7.98 -16.72
C ALA A 118 0.92 -9.27 -16.25
N LEU A 119 1.04 -9.48 -14.94
CA LEU A 119 1.72 -10.65 -14.36
C LEU A 119 0.79 -11.82 -14.05
N LEU A 120 -0.39 -11.55 -13.50
CA LEU A 120 -1.31 -12.57 -13.01
C LEU A 120 -2.54 -12.78 -13.91
N GLY A 121 -2.74 -11.88 -14.88
CA GLY A 121 -3.92 -11.86 -15.72
C GLY A 121 -5.11 -11.13 -15.08
N TYR A 122 -5.92 -10.52 -15.95
CA TYR A 122 -7.05 -9.67 -15.56
C TYR A 122 -8.06 -10.38 -14.64
N ALA A 123 -8.40 -11.63 -14.95
CA ALA A 123 -9.40 -12.39 -14.21
C ALA A 123 -8.97 -12.63 -12.75
N VAL A 124 -7.70 -12.97 -12.52
CA VAL A 124 -7.15 -13.23 -11.19
C VAL A 124 -7.14 -11.95 -10.35
N VAL A 125 -6.61 -10.85 -10.89
CA VAL A 125 -6.52 -9.57 -10.16
C VAL A 125 -7.91 -9.03 -9.83
N THR A 126 -8.84 -9.06 -10.79
CA THR A 126 -10.21 -8.59 -10.57
C THR A 126 -10.92 -9.43 -9.51
N ARG A 127 -10.78 -10.76 -9.57
CA ARG A 127 -11.37 -11.65 -8.57
C ARG A 127 -10.74 -11.44 -7.18
N TRP A 128 -9.43 -11.23 -7.13
CA TRP A 128 -8.72 -10.97 -5.88
C TRP A 128 -9.21 -9.66 -5.23
N LEU A 129 -9.32 -8.57 -6.00
CA LEU A 129 -9.87 -7.30 -5.52
C LEU A 129 -11.31 -7.46 -5.04
N GLN A 130 -12.15 -8.17 -5.80
CA GLN A 130 -13.53 -8.44 -5.39
C GLN A 130 -13.61 -9.18 -4.04
N LEU A 131 -12.78 -10.20 -3.84
CA LEU A 131 -12.74 -10.96 -2.59
C LEU A 131 -12.22 -10.10 -1.43
N LEU A 132 -11.24 -9.22 -1.68
CA LEU A 132 -10.76 -8.26 -0.69
C LEU A 132 -11.86 -7.29 -0.24
N GLU A 133 -12.59 -6.70 -1.19
CA GLU A 133 -13.70 -5.80 -0.88
C GLU A 133 -14.83 -6.50 -0.13
N GLN A 134 -15.02 -7.80 -0.37
CA GLN A 134 -15.95 -8.65 0.38
C GLN A 134 -15.39 -9.14 1.73
N GLN A 135 -14.14 -8.79 2.05
CA GLN A 135 -13.41 -9.24 3.23
C GLN A 135 -13.28 -10.78 3.34
N ASP A 136 -13.31 -11.48 2.20
CA ASP A 136 -13.10 -12.93 2.11
C ASP A 136 -11.61 -13.27 2.00
N TYR A 137 -10.87 -13.07 3.11
CA TYR A 137 -9.41 -13.28 3.16
C TYR A 137 -8.99 -14.73 2.90
N ALA A 138 -9.86 -15.69 3.25
CA ALA A 138 -9.63 -17.11 2.98
C ALA A 138 -9.69 -17.40 1.48
N GLY A 139 -10.75 -16.92 0.81
CA GLY A 139 -10.92 -17.01 -0.64
C GLY A 139 -9.77 -16.35 -1.40
N MET A 140 -9.31 -15.18 -0.95
CA MET A 140 -8.16 -14.49 -1.54
C MET A 140 -6.88 -15.32 -1.49
N THR A 141 -6.61 -15.92 -0.32
CA THR A 141 -5.41 -16.73 -0.12
C THR A 141 -5.41 -17.96 -1.01
N LEU A 142 -6.57 -18.64 -1.11
CA LEU A 142 -6.75 -19.79 -1.99
C LEU A 142 -6.56 -19.42 -3.46
N LEU A 143 -7.09 -18.27 -3.90
CA LEU A 143 -6.93 -17.80 -5.27
C LEU A 143 -5.45 -17.63 -5.68
N LEU A 144 -4.62 -17.15 -4.74
CA LEU A 144 -3.19 -16.95 -4.99
C LEU A 144 -2.35 -18.23 -4.88
N ALA A 145 -2.82 -19.23 -4.13
CA ALA A 145 -2.10 -20.50 -3.93
C ALA A 145 -2.17 -21.46 -5.12
N VAL A 146 -3.14 -21.29 -6.02
CA VAL A 146 -3.36 -22.15 -7.19
C VAL A 146 -2.48 -21.73 -8.39
N GLN A 147 -1.77 -20.61 -8.28
CA GLN A 147 -0.96 -20.02 -9.36
C GLN A 147 0.48 -20.48 -9.29
#